data_AF-A0A397C931-F1
#
_entry.id   AF-A0A397C931-F1
#
_cell.length_a   1.000
_cell.length_b   1.000
_cell.length_c   1.000
_cell.angle_alpha   90.00
_cell.angle_beta   90.00
_cell.angle_gamma   90.00
#
_symmetry.space_group_name_H-M   'P 1'
#
loop_
_entity.id
_entity.type
_entity.pdbx_description
1 polymer ?
#
loop_
_entity_poly.entity_id
_entity_poly.type
_entity_poly.pdbx_seq_one_letter_code
_entity_poly.pdbx_strand_id
1 'polypeptide(L)' 'MMPSSLTYATQFTNNQCLYRNKVCLNVRAVKKNGQLHSFCEYHRLKANSNQRKLEKKKRECSITPPAATAEQSNKPT' A
#
# COMPACT_ATOMS: atom_id res chain seq x y z
N MET A 1 -8.97 -34.79 -4.18
CA MET A 1 -8.11 -33.62 -4.48
C MET A 1 -8.34 -32.60 -3.36
N MET A 2 -7.41 -32.50 -2.41
CA MET A 2 -7.53 -31.60 -1.24
C MET A 2 -6.77 -30.29 -1.55
N PRO A 3 -7.37 -29.10 -1.37
CA PRO A 3 -6.63 -27.86 -1.55
C PRO A 3 -5.58 -27.72 -0.44
N SER A 4 -4.32 -27.61 -0.82
CA SER A 4 -3.16 -27.53 0.06
C SER A 4 -3.26 -26.37 1.04
N SER A 5 -3.47 -26.69 2.32
CA SER A 5 -3.65 -25.77 3.46
C SER A 5 -2.40 -24.97 3.88
N LEU A 6 -1.40 -24.76 3.02
CA LEU A 6 -0.15 -24.08 3.37
C LEU A 6 -0.20 -22.55 3.17
N THR A 7 -1.35 -21.99 2.78
CA THR A 7 -1.51 -20.53 2.57
C THR A 7 -2.01 -19.78 3.80
N TYR A 8 -2.37 -20.47 4.89
CA TYR A 8 -3.00 -19.84 6.06
C TYR A 8 -2.03 -19.41 7.17
N ALA A 9 -0.79 -19.92 7.19
CA ALA A 9 0.15 -19.72 8.30
C ALA A 9 0.95 -18.39 8.25
N THR A 10 0.33 -17.29 7.83
CA THR A 10 0.92 -15.93 7.98
C THR A 10 -0.03 -14.95 8.68
N GLN A 11 -1.19 -15.42 9.16
CA GLN A 11 -2.29 -14.55 9.60
C GLN A 11 -2.40 -14.39 11.11
N PHE A 12 -1.33 -14.38 11.92
CA PHE A 12 -1.51 -14.23 13.38
C PHE A 12 -0.48 -13.35 14.13
N THR A 13 0.18 -12.41 13.46
CA THR A 13 0.82 -11.24 14.10
C THR A 13 -0.07 -10.00 13.93
N ASN A 14 -1.36 -10.20 14.20
CA ASN A 14 -2.44 -9.95 13.23
C ASN A 14 -2.88 -8.50 13.01
N ASN A 15 -2.30 -7.53 13.72
CA ASN A 15 -2.72 -6.14 13.62
C ASN A 15 -1.57 -5.16 13.46
N GLN A 16 -0.31 -5.60 13.50
CA GLN A 16 0.82 -4.67 13.41
C GLN A 16 1.25 -4.45 11.96
N CYS A 17 1.69 -3.23 11.67
CA CYS A 17 2.19 -2.83 10.36
C CYS A 17 3.41 -3.68 9.95
N LEU A 18 3.35 -4.29 8.75
CA LEU A 18 4.44 -5.09 8.16
C LEU A 18 5.51 -4.21 7.50
N TYR A 19 5.95 -3.14 8.17
CA TYR A 19 7.00 -2.31 7.59
C TYR A 19 8.36 -3.03 7.67
N ARG A 20 8.97 -3.32 6.51
CA ARG A 20 10.14 -4.20 6.40
C ARG A 20 11.43 -3.62 6.99
N ASN A 21 11.58 -2.29 6.97
CA ASN A 21 12.85 -1.63 7.36
C ASN A 21 12.92 -1.25 8.85
N LYS A 22 11.78 -1.05 9.52
CA LYS A 22 11.71 -0.68 10.94
C LYS A 22 10.50 -1.36 11.56
N VAL A 23 10.64 -1.88 12.78
CA VAL A 23 9.50 -2.40 13.54
C VAL A 23 8.50 -1.26 13.75
N CYS A 24 7.27 -1.46 13.31
CA CYS A 24 6.21 -0.46 13.43
C CYS A 24 5.11 -1.00 14.32
N LEU A 25 4.90 -0.34 15.46
CA LEU A 25 3.89 -0.72 16.46
C LEU A 25 2.48 -0.26 16.11
N ASN A 26 2.31 0.47 15.00
CA ASN A 26 1.00 0.98 14.58
C ASN A 26 0.13 -0.14 14.02
N VAL A 27 -1.18 0.01 14.23
CA VAL A 27 -2.20 -0.92 13.75
C VAL A 27 -2.33 -0.83 12.21
N ARG A 28 -2.56 -1.97 11.56
CA ARG A 28 -2.85 -2.07 10.14
C ARG A 28 -4.10 -1.27 9.80
N ALA A 29 -4.04 -0.53 8.71
CA ALA A 29 -5.23 0.17 8.23
C ALA A 29 -6.27 -0.86 7.75
N VAL A 30 -7.54 -0.58 7.98
CA VAL A 30 -8.65 -1.39 7.47
C VAL A 30 -9.09 -0.81 6.12
N LYS A 31 -9.21 -1.65 5.10
CA LYS A 31 -9.84 -1.27 3.84
C LYS A 31 -11.36 -1.35 4.01
N LYS A 32 -12.10 -0.57 3.22
CA LYS A 32 -13.57 -0.44 3.24
C LYS A 32 -14.36 -1.75 3.18
N ASN A 33 -13.77 -2.74 2.51
CA ASN A 33 -14.24 -4.10 2.36
C ASN A 33 -13.86 -5.01 3.56
N GLY A 34 -13.47 -4.43 4.70
CA GLY A 34 -13.15 -5.12 5.94
C GLY A 34 -11.79 -5.83 5.98
N GLN A 35 -11.03 -5.82 4.88
CA GLN A 35 -9.71 -6.46 4.81
C GLN A 35 -8.61 -5.56 5.36
N LEU A 36 -7.69 -6.12 6.14
CA LEU A 36 -6.53 -5.39 6.66
C LEU A 36 -5.49 -5.13 5.55
N HIS A 37 -4.99 -3.90 5.50
CA HIS A 37 -3.81 -3.56 4.72
C HIS A 37 -2.56 -4.23 5.31
N SER A 38 -1.51 -4.32 4.50
CA SER A 38 -0.19 -4.77 4.97
C SER A 38 0.50 -3.73 5.86
N PHE A 39 0.14 -2.46 5.72
CA PHE A 39 0.75 -1.34 6.43
C PHE A 39 -0.26 -0.58 7.30
N CYS A 40 0.23 0.18 8.28
CA CYS A 40 -0.57 1.17 9.00
C CYS A 40 -0.90 2.38 8.12
N GLU A 41 -1.82 3.22 8.60
CA GLU A 41 -2.23 4.47 7.95
C GLU A 41 -1.03 5.35 7.57
N TYR A 42 -0.14 5.59 8.54
CA TYR A 42 1.06 6.40 8.36
C TYR A 42 1.95 5.89 7.21
N HIS A 43 2.23 4.58 7.18
CA HIS A 43 3.05 4.00 6.13
C HIS A 43 2.33 3.92 4.78
N ARG A 44 0.99 3.80 4.75
CA ARG A 44 0.21 3.87 3.51
C ARG A 44 0.35 5.25 2.85
N LEU A 45 0.22 6.32 3.65
CA LEU A 45 0.37 7.70 3.17
C LEU A 45 1.80 7.99 2.72
N LYS A 46 2.80 7.51 3.48
CA LYS A 46 4.21 7.65 3.11
C LYS A 46 4.55 6.94 1.81
N ALA A 47 4.03 5.73 1.61
CA ALA A 47 4.18 4.99 0.35
C ALA A 47 3.54 5.74 -0.82
N ASN A 48 2.35 6.31 -0.64
CA ASN A 48 1.70 7.13 -1.67
C ASN A 48 2.53 8.36 -2.04
N SER A 49 3.05 9.10 -1.04
CA SER A 49 3.92 10.25 -1.29
C SER A 49 5.21 9.86 -2.02
N ASN A 50 5.85 8.75 -1.62
CA ASN A 50 7.02 8.24 -2.31
C ASN A 50 6.71 7.82 -3.75
N GLN A 51 5.57 7.18 -4.00
CA GLN A 51 5.10 6.86 -5.34
C GLN A 51 4.95 8.13 -6.18
N ARG A 52 4.26 9.17 -5.66
CA ARG A 52 4.08 10.44 -6.37
C ARG A 52 5.40 11.12 -6.69
N LYS A 53 6.36 11.11 -5.77
CA LYS A 53 7.70 11.65 -5.99
C LYS A 53 8.45 10.88 -7.08
N LEU A 54 8.39 9.55 -7.05
CA LEU A 54 9.02 8.70 -8.05
C LEU A 54 8.42 8.92 -9.44
N GLU A 55 7.08 8.98 -9.53
CA GLU A 55 6.37 9.25 -10.77
C GLU A 55 6.68 10.66 -11.32
N LYS A 56 6.77 11.67 -10.44
CA LYS A 56 7.20 13.02 -10.83
C LYS A 56 8.61 13.01 -11.41
N LYS A 57 9.56 12.35 -10.74
CA LYS A 57 10.94 12.21 -11.23
C LYS A 57 11.00 11.46 -12.56
N LYS A 58 10.19 10.41 -12.72
CA LYS A 58 10.08 9.70 -14.00
C LYS A 58 9.61 10.62 -15.11
N ARG A 59 8.55 11.41 -14.88
CA ARG A 59 8.03 12.39 -15.85
C ARG A 59 9.03 13.50 -16.19
N GLU A 60 9.81 13.95 -15.22
CA GLU A 60 10.85 14.97 -15.42
C GLU A 60 12.05 14.42 -16.20
N CYS A 61 12.38 13.13 -16.04
CA CYS A 61 13.47 12.48 -16.77
C CYS A 61 13.03 11.84 -18.10
N SER A 62 11.73 11.58 -18.30
CA SER A 62 11.20 11.08 -19.56
C SER A 62 10.76 12.25 -20.44
N ILE A 63 11.53 12.52 -21.49
CA ILE A 63 11.14 13.40 -22.59
C ILE A 63 9.94 12.76 -23.30
N THR A 64 8.73 12.92 -22.78
CA THR A 64 7.47 12.52 -23.43
C THR A 64 6.31 13.33 -22.81
N PRO A 65 5.52 14.08 -23.61
CA PRO A 65 4.43 14.90 -23.11
C PRO A 65 3.27 14.03 -22.55
N PRO A 66 2.52 14.54 -21.54
CA PRO A 66 1.63 13.72 -20.72
C PRO A 66 0.23 13.62 -21.36
N ALA A 67 -0.06 12.51 -22.04
CA ALA A 67 -1.45 12.15 -22.32
C ALA A 67 -2.05 11.45 -21.09
N ALA A 68 -2.93 12.18 -20.40
CA ALA A 68 -4.13 11.70 -19.70
C ALA A 68 -4.00 10.48 -18.74
N THR A 69 -3.97 10.78 -17.44
CA THR A 69 -4.95 10.39 -16.40
C THR A 69 -4.28 10.28 -15.03
N ALA A 70 -4.40 11.35 -14.25
CA ALA A 70 -4.15 11.31 -12.81
C ALA A 70 -5.47 11.60 -12.09
N GLU A 71 -6.46 10.74 -12.31
CA GLU A 71 -7.61 10.64 -11.41
C GLU A 71 -7.20 9.80 -10.19
N GLN A 72 -6.54 10.42 -9.23
CA GLN A 72 -6.62 9.98 -7.84
C GLN A 72 -7.65 10.86 -7.15
N SER A 73 -8.91 10.67 -7.56
CA SER A 73 -10.06 11.14 -6.80
C SER A 73 -9.98 10.52 -5.41
N ASN A 74 -9.97 11.41 -4.42
CA ASN A 74 -10.32 11.08 -3.06
C ASN A 74 -11.64 10.29 -3.08
N LYS A 75 -11.59 8.97 -2.89
CA LYS A 75 -12.75 8.22 -2.46
C LYS A 75 -12.62 8.00 -0.97
N PRO A 76 -13.28 8.80 -0.10
CA PRO A 76 -13.65 8.33 1.22
C PRO A 76 -14.77 7.29 1.04
N THR A 77 -14.64 6.17 1.72
CA THR A 77 -15.68 5.21 2.09
C THR A 77 -15.07 4.26 3.10
#